data_AF-A0A524IWN8-F1
#
_entry.id   AF-A0A524IWN8-F1
#
_cell.length_a   1.000
_cell.length_b   1.000
_cell.length_c   1.000
_cell.angle_alpha   90.00
_cell.angle_beta   90.00
_cell.angle_gamma   90.00
#
_symmetry.space_group_name_H-M   'P 1'
#
loop_
_entity.id
_entity.type
_entity.pdbx_description
1 polymer ?
#
loop_
_entity_poly.entity_id
_entity_poly.type
_entity_poly.pdbx_seq_one_letter_code
_entity_poly.pdbx_strand_id
1 'polypeptide(L)'
;MTCTTAENSFALPDPLRYLDAPAMPDLAADMVYAGTVTPAPTIPKNCPGSVTAPPDVAAPALCKIPATGGPANVPWIMHPGLYPGGIEVTQGRTVYLMPGIYWIGGGGLDIGGGGSILTIEDELDAAPDVADATWGGGVMIYNSELPNAAGGPIILNSSGATMKLKALDDPSSDYNDIVIFQDRALTTSVTLNGSSSTTEVEGIVYVPGAQVKLNGNGGTLILDQVIANTYDINGNGGTIKVLSRTGVDAVIVAAGLVD
;
A
#
# COMPACT_ATOMS: atom_id res chain seq x y z
N MET A 1 1.39 22.11 -20.82
CA MET A 1 0.82 21.44 -21.99
C MET A 1 -0.58 21.01 -21.56
N THR A 2 -1.64 21.46 -22.23
CA THR A 2 -3.02 21.09 -21.89
C THR A 2 -3.40 19.89 -22.74
N CYS A 3 -3.52 18.71 -22.13
CA CYS A 3 -4.01 17.51 -22.81
C CYS A 3 -5.48 17.74 -23.19
N THR A 4 -5.78 17.75 -24.49
CA THR A 4 -7.16 17.73 -24.99
C THR A 4 -7.54 16.27 -25.26
N THR A 5 -8.73 15.86 -24.80
CA THR A 5 -9.30 14.53 -25.11
C THR A 5 -9.29 14.30 -26.62
N ALA A 6 -8.78 13.15 -27.06
CA ALA A 6 -8.73 12.80 -28.47
C ALA A 6 -10.14 12.77 -29.06
N GLU A 7 -10.28 13.23 -30.30
CA GLU A 7 -11.54 13.12 -31.03
C GLU A 7 -11.88 11.63 -31.17
N ASN A 8 -13.02 11.21 -30.61
CA ASN A 8 -13.48 9.82 -30.44
C ASN A 8 -12.94 9.03 -29.22
N SER A 9 -12.30 9.67 -28.23
CA SER A 9 -12.10 8.99 -26.94
C SER A 9 -13.44 8.93 -26.18
N PHE A 10 -13.97 7.74 -25.96
CA PHE A 10 -15.08 7.53 -25.03
C PHE A 10 -14.49 7.15 -23.67
N ALA A 11 -14.97 7.80 -22.61
CA ALA A 11 -14.63 7.35 -21.27
C ALA A 11 -15.25 5.96 -21.08
N LEU A 12 -14.40 4.96 -20.88
CA LEU A 12 -14.88 3.67 -20.40
C LEU A 12 -15.54 3.94 -19.03
N PRO A 13 -16.78 3.46 -18.82
CA PRO A 13 -17.38 3.58 -17.52
C PRO A 13 -16.50 2.88 -16.49
N ASP A 14 -16.28 3.52 -15.34
CA ASP A 14 -15.59 2.90 -14.21
C ASP A 14 -16.27 1.56 -13.86
N PRO A 15 -15.58 0.41 -14.06
CA PRO A 15 -16.19 -0.90 -13.88
C PRO A 15 -16.49 -1.20 -12.41
N LEU A 16 -15.79 -0.53 -11.48
CA LEU A 16 -15.95 -0.71 -10.04
C LEU A 16 -16.81 0.39 -9.41
N ARG A 17 -17.47 1.26 -10.19
CA ARG A 17 -18.25 2.40 -9.66
C ARG A 17 -19.36 2.04 -8.67
N TYR A 18 -19.84 0.79 -8.68
CA TYR A 18 -20.87 0.28 -7.79
C TYR A 18 -20.33 -0.57 -6.64
N LEU A 19 -19.02 -0.77 -6.56
CA LEU A 19 -18.39 -1.45 -5.43
C LEU A 19 -18.42 -0.52 -4.22
N ASP A 20 -19.15 -0.89 -3.17
CA ASP A 20 -19.22 -0.07 -1.96
C ASP A 20 -17.83 0.04 -1.29
N ALA A 21 -17.60 1.15 -0.58
CA ALA A 21 -16.42 1.27 0.27
C ALA A 21 -16.48 0.22 1.40
N PRO A 22 -15.35 -0.39 1.79
CA PRO A 22 -15.33 -1.31 2.92
C PRO A 22 -15.78 -0.59 4.19
N ALA A 23 -16.64 -1.25 4.96
CA ALA A 23 -17.06 -0.75 6.26
C ALA A 23 -15.82 -0.49 7.14
N MET A 24 -15.84 0.62 7.88
CA MET A 24 -14.75 0.95 8.80
C MET A 24 -14.67 -0.13 9.90
N PRO A 25 -13.54 -0.85 10.04
CA PRO A 25 -13.38 -1.89 11.04
C PRO A 25 -13.03 -1.29 12.40
N ASP A 26 -12.93 -2.16 13.42
CA ASP A 26 -12.27 -1.82 14.67
C ASP A 26 -10.77 -1.51 14.46
N LEU A 27 -10.15 -0.91 15.46
CA LEU A 27 -8.69 -0.73 15.50
C LEU A 27 -7.99 -2.06 15.26
N ALA A 28 -6.91 -2.02 14.47
CA ALA A 28 -6.09 -3.20 14.22
C ALA A 28 -5.57 -3.80 15.53
N ALA A 29 -5.27 -5.11 15.50
CA ALA A 29 -4.63 -5.79 16.61
C ALA A 29 -3.22 -5.25 16.88
N ASP A 30 -2.71 -5.49 18.08
CA ASP A 30 -1.39 -5.04 18.52
C ASP A 30 -0.30 -5.48 17.55
N MET A 31 0.59 -4.56 17.20
CA MET A 31 1.75 -4.88 16.35
C MET A 31 2.68 -5.85 17.07
N VAL A 32 3.12 -6.87 16.34
CA VAL A 32 4.11 -7.85 16.81
C VAL A 32 5.44 -7.56 16.12
N TYR A 33 6.56 -7.92 16.73
CA TYR A 33 7.86 -7.83 16.07
C TYR A 33 8.38 -9.21 15.67
N ALA A 34 9.06 -9.28 14.54
CA ALA A 34 9.65 -10.54 14.07
C ALA A 34 11.02 -10.78 14.73
N GLY A 35 11.23 -12.01 15.20
CA GLY A 35 12.49 -12.47 15.79
C GLY A 35 12.64 -12.21 17.30
N THR A 36 13.80 -12.58 17.84
CA THR A 36 14.09 -12.46 19.28
C THR A 36 14.98 -11.25 19.54
N VAL A 37 14.42 -10.24 20.21
CA VAL A 37 15.09 -8.99 20.54
C VAL A 37 15.08 -8.82 22.06
N THR A 38 16.23 -8.51 22.67
CA THR A 38 16.33 -8.29 24.12
C THR A 38 17.10 -7.00 24.43
N PRO A 39 16.51 -6.03 25.15
CA PRO A 39 15.12 -6.02 25.64
C PRO A 39 14.10 -5.97 24.49
N ALA A 40 12.88 -6.42 24.76
CA ALA A 40 11.79 -6.35 23.78
C ALA A 40 11.57 -4.88 23.36
N PRO A 41 11.40 -4.62 22.05
CA PRO A 41 11.18 -3.28 21.54
C PRO A 41 9.80 -2.77 21.98
N THR A 42 9.71 -1.48 22.27
CA THR A 42 8.42 -0.83 22.54
C THR A 42 7.70 -0.54 21.23
N ILE A 43 6.41 -0.87 21.15
CA ILE A 43 5.57 -0.53 20.00
C ILE A 43 5.58 0.99 19.78
N PRO A 44 5.77 1.47 18.53
CA PRO A 44 5.82 2.90 18.23
C PRO A 44 4.55 3.65 18.65
N LYS A 45 4.67 4.97 18.81
CA LYS A 45 3.53 5.83 19.17
C LYS A 45 2.49 5.84 18.05
N ASN A 46 1.23 5.94 18.45
CA ASN A 46 0.03 5.96 17.61
C ASN A 46 -0.17 4.70 16.77
N CYS A 47 0.58 3.65 17.05
CA CYS A 47 0.43 2.36 16.39
C CYS A 47 -0.34 1.38 17.29
N PRO A 48 -1.11 0.43 16.71
CA PRO A 48 -1.81 -0.58 17.47
C PRO A 48 -0.94 -1.29 18.52
N GLY A 49 -1.39 -1.34 19.76
CA GLY A 49 -0.65 -1.89 20.91
C GLY A 49 0.29 -0.93 21.63
N SER A 50 0.42 0.32 21.18
CA SER A 50 1.26 1.30 21.88
C SER A 50 0.70 1.67 23.26
N VAL A 51 1.46 1.38 24.32
CA VAL A 51 1.08 1.71 25.70
C VAL A 51 1.24 3.20 26.04
N THR A 52 2.10 3.92 25.32
CA THR A 52 2.40 5.33 25.62
C THR A 52 1.51 6.32 24.89
N ALA A 53 1.02 5.93 23.71
CA ALA A 53 0.14 6.71 22.87
C ALA A 53 -0.57 5.74 21.92
N PRO A 54 -1.65 5.06 22.35
CA PRO A 54 -2.42 4.17 21.48
C PRO A 54 -3.08 4.98 20.34
N PRO A 55 -3.42 4.33 19.22
CA PRO A 55 -4.18 4.98 18.14
C PRO A 55 -5.54 5.45 18.66
N ASP A 56 -5.96 6.63 18.24
CA ASP A 56 -7.23 7.25 18.63
C ASP A 56 -7.96 7.74 17.37
N VAL A 57 -9.18 7.25 17.16
CA VAL A 57 -10.05 7.68 16.06
C VAL A 57 -10.53 9.12 16.24
N ALA A 58 -10.66 9.58 17.49
CA ALA A 58 -11.08 10.96 17.81
C ALA A 58 -9.91 11.96 17.74
N ALA A 59 -8.67 11.49 17.79
CA ALA A 59 -7.46 12.29 17.58
C ALA A 59 -6.42 11.54 16.71
N PRO A 60 -6.71 11.32 15.40
CA PRO A 60 -5.87 10.52 14.53
C PRO A 60 -4.47 11.11 14.44
N ALA A 61 -3.47 10.25 14.58
CA ALA A 61 -2.07 10.63 14.55
C ALA A 61 -1.26 9.54 13.86
N LEU A 62 -0.29 9.97 13.05
CA LEU A 62 0.52 9.08 12.22
C LEU A 62 1.19 7.97 13.04
N CYS A 63 0.94 6.72 12.67
CA CYS A 63 1.71 5.57 13.12
C CYS A 63 3.05 5.57 12.40
N LYS A 64 4.06 6.14 13.06
CA LYS A 64 5.41 6.30 12.51
C LYS A 64 6.32 5.23 13.08
N ILE A 65 6.83 4.34 12.24
CA ILE A 65 7.84 3.35 12.62
C ILE A 65 9.19 4.06 12.70
N PRO A 66 9.72 4.34 13.91
CA PRO A 66 10.80 5.29 14.09
C PRO A 66 12.14 4.67 13.69
N ALA A 67 13.08 5.54 13.34
CA ALA A 67 14.42 5.14 12.98
C ALA A 67 15.37 4.95 14.17
N THR A 68 15.07 5.50 15.34
CA THR A 68 16.01 5.61 16.47
C THR A 68 15.41 5.12 17.79
N GLY A 69 16.21 4.35 18.56
CA GLY A 69 15.97 4.07 19.98
C GLY A 69 15.75 2.59 20.38
N GLY A 70 15.61 1.68 19.42
CA GLY A 70 15.64 0.23 19.61
C GLY A 70 16.74 -0.39 18.74
N PRO A 71 16.99 -1.72 18.81
CA PRO A 71 17.95 -2.35 17.92
C PRO A 71 17.54 -2.03 16.49
N ALA A 72 18.42 -1.34 15.77
CA ALA A 72 18.21 -1.13 14.35
C ALA A 72 17.94 -2.50 13.73
N ASN A 73 16.86 -2.62 12.95
CA ASN A 73 16.45 -3.81 12.20
C ASN A 73 15.44 -4.73 12.90
N VAL A 74 14.58 -4.21 13.78
CA VAL A 74 13.38 -4.97 14.16
C VAL A 74 12.31 -4.81 13.08
N PRO A 75 11.90 -5.88 12.39
CA PRO A 75 10.73 -5.86 11.52
C PRO A 75 9.46 -5.89 12.36
N TRP A 76 8.44 -5.17 11.91
CA TRP A 76 7.14 -5.19 12.56
C TRP A 76 6.11 -5.92 11.72
N ILE A 77 5.38 -6.82 12.34
CA ILE A 77 4.20 -7.47 11.78
C ILE A 77 2.99 -6.60 12.16
N MET A 78 2.24 -6.23 11.14
CA MET A 78 1.01 -5.45 11.23
C MET A 78 -0.16 -6.35 10.88
N HIS A 79 -1.30 -6.12 11.55
CA HIS A 79 -2.52 -6.88 11.33
C HIS A 79 -3.57 -6.04 10.62
N PRO A 80 -4.52 -6.64 9.89
CA PRO A 80 -5.63 -5.91 9.29
C PRO A 80 -6.47 -5.17 10.36
N GLY A 81 -7.12 -4.09 9.94
CA GLY A 81 -7.92 -3.22 10.80
C GLY A 81 -7.71 -1.73 10.52
N LEU A 82 -8.21 -0.89 11.43
CA LEU A 82 -8.16 0.57 11.33
C LEU A 82 -6.82 1.14 11.82
N TYR A 83 -6.22 2.01 11.01
CA TYR A 83 -5.03 2.81 11.30
C TYR A 83 -5.36 4.32 11.19
N PRO A 84 -5.77 4.96 12.30
CA PRO A 84 -6.11 6.38 12.30
C PRO A 84 -4.87 7.26 12.07
N GLY A 85 -4.92 8.17 11.09
CA GLY A 85 -3.85 9.15 10.86
C GLY A 85 -2.69 8.67 10.01
N GLY A 86 -2.77 7.44 9.47
CA GLY A 86 -1.85 6.95 8.46
C GLY A 86 -0.72 6.08 9.00
N ILE A 87 0.10 5.58 8.08
CA ILE A 87 1.27 4.76 8.37
C ILE A 87 2.49 5.37 7.66
N GLU A 88 3.59 5.52 8.40
CA GLU A 88 4.89 5.93 7.83
C GLU A 88 5.97 4.92 8.23
N VAL A 89 6.63 4.35 7.22
CA VAL A 89 7.78 3.45 7.37
C VAL A 89 8.97 4.08 6.67
N THR A 90 9.98 4.49 7.43
CA THR A 90 11.16 5.16 6.89
C THR A 90 12.47 4.57 7.40
N GLN A 91 13.58 4.94 6.76
CA GLN A 91 14.94 4.72 7.24
C GLN A 91 15.34 3.23 7.36
N GLY A 92 15.09 2.45 6.29
CA GLY A 92 15.55 1.06 6.22
C GLY A 92 14.74 0.07 7.07
N ARG A 93 13.54 0.44 7.52
CA ARG A 93 12.69 -0.40 8.37
C ARG A 93 11.80 -1.30 7.54
N THR A 94 11.52 -2.50 8.05
CA THR A 94 10.64 -3.46 7.39
C THR A 94 9.33 -3.58 8.15
N VAL A 95 8.22 -3.54 7.43
CA VAL A 95 6.92 -3.97 7.94
C VAL A 95 6.39 -5.14 7.12
N TYR A 96 5.83 -6.11 7.83
CA TYR A 96 5.12 -7.24 7.29
C TYR A 96 3.61 -7.04 7.48
N LEU A 97 2.83 -7.34 6.44
CA LEU A 97 1.38 -7.26 6.50
C LEU A 97 0.79 -8.67 6.52
N MET A 98 0.05 -9.00 7.57
CA MET A 98 -0.81 -10.19 7.63
C MET A 98 -1.99 -10.05 6.66
N PRO A 99 -2.61 -11.15 6.20
CA PRO A 99 -3.71 -11.11 5.23
C PRO A 99 -4.93 -10.33 5.76
N GLY A 100 -5.58 -9.56 4.88
CA GLY A 100 -6.83 -8.84 5.20
C GLY A 100 -6.87 -7.39 4.74
N ILE A 101 -7.82 -6.61 5.29
CA ILE A 101 -8.06 -5.21 4.90
C ILE A 101 -7.40 -4.25 5.89
N TYR A 102 -6.54 -3.38 5.37
CA TYR A 102 -5.90 -2.29 6.11
C TYR A 102 -6.64 -1.00 5.81
N TRP A 103 -7.39 -0.50 6.77
CA TRP A 103 -8.21 0.70 6.62
C TRP A 103 -7.42 1.92 7.14
N ILE A 104 -6.95 2.75 6.22
CA ILE A 104 -6.11 3.92 6.51
C ILE A 104 -7.00 5.14 6.66
N GLY A 105 -7.18 5.60 7.90
CA GLY A 105 -8.10 6.66 8.27
C GLY A 105 -7.44 8.03 8.33
N GLY A 106 -7.11 8.59 7.17
CA GLY A 106 -6.38 9.86 7.05
C GLY A 106 -4.87 9.69 7.04
N GLY A 107 -4.13 10.76 6.70
CA GLY A 107 -2.66 10.80 6.67
C GLY A 107 -1.98 10.02 5.54
N GLY A 108 -2.60 8.93 5.06
CA GLY A 108 -2.13 8.12 3.95
C GLY A 108 -1.13 7.04 4.36
N LEU A 109 -0.41 6.50 3.37
CA LEU A 109 0.61 5.46 3.55
C LEU A 109 1.90 5.94 2.91
N ASP A 110 2.97 6.08 3.70
CA ASP A 110 4.28 6.48 3.19
C ASP A 110 5.35 5.44 3.56
N ILE A 111 5.81 4.71 2.54
CA ILE A 111 6.95 3.79 2.61
C ILE A 111 8.12 4.49 1.92
N GLY A 112 8.87 5.27 2.70
CA GLY A 112 9.91 6.17 2.21
C GLY A 112 11.30 5.87 2.76
N GLY A 113 12.32 6.60 2.29
CA GLY A 113 13.66 6.59 2.90
C GLY A 113 14.29 5.19 3.08
N GLY A 114 14.02 4.26 2.16
CA GLY A 114 14.51 2.87 2.22
C GLY A 114 13.67 1.92 3.07
N GLY A 115 12.47 2.29 3.50
CA GLY A 115 11.54 1.38 4.17
C GLY A 115 11.06 0.25 3.24
N SER A 116 10.94 -0.96 3.77
CA SER A 116 10.42 -2.15 3.08
C SER A 116 9.02 -2.48 3.58
N ILE A 117 8.17 -2.95 2.67
CA ILE A 117 6.82 -3.46 2.97
C ILE A 117 6.62 -4.78 2.24
N LEU A 118 6.16 -5.80 2.96
CA LEU A 118 5.99 -7.14 2.41
C LEU A 118 4.72 -7.78 2.96
N THR A 119 3.93 -8.45 2.13
CA THR A 119 2.84 -9.30 2.63
C THR A 119 3.36 -10.67 3.05
N ILE A 120 2.75 -11.26 4.08
CA ILE A 120 3.07 -12.60 4.58
C ILE A 120 1.77 -13.37 4.87
N GLU A 121 1.80 -14.71 4.79
CA GLU A 121 0.61 -15.54 5.06
C GLU A 121 0.43 -15.78 6.57
N ASP A 122 1.53 -16.11 7.26
CA ASP A 122 1.57 -16.36 8.70
C ASP A 122 2.67 -15.52 9.38
N GLU A 123 2.53 -15.22 10.67
CA GLU A 123 3.57 -14.49 11.44
C GLU A 123 4.93 -15.20 11.41
N LEU A 124 4.95 -16.52 11.24
CA LEU A 124 6.16 -17.33 11.11
C LEU A 124 6.93 -17.11 9.80
N ASP A 125 6.28 -16.53 8.78
CA ASP A 125 6.93 -16.18 7.52
C ASP A 125 7.74 -14.87 7.61
N ALA A 126 7.56 -14.12 8.69
CA ALA A 126 8.34 -12.93 8.98
C ALA A 126 9.76 -13.28 9.42
N ALA A 127 10.75 -12.63 8.82
CA ALA A 127 12.16 -12.79 9.17
C ALA A 127 12.81 -11.45 9.58
N PRO A 128 13.87 -11.45 10.41
CA PRO A 128 14.66 -10.25 10.70
C PRO A 128 15.21 -9.54 9.46
N ASP A 129 15.64 -10.30 8.45
CA ASP A 129 16.00 -9.80 7.13
C ASP A 129 14.84 -10.03 6.17
N VAL A 130 14.44 -8.99 5.43
CA VAL A 130 13.34 -9.07 4.45
C VAL A 130 13.67 -10.00 3.28
N ALA A 131 14.96 -10.23 3.01
CA ALA A 131 15.39 -11.16 1.97
C ALA A 131 15.07 -12.63 2.32
N ASP A 132 14.94 -12.93 3.62
CA ASP A 132 14.68 -14.28 4.13
C ASP A 132 13.20 -14.54 4.41
N ALA A 133 12.35 -13.52 4.33
CA ALA A 133 10.92 -13.64 4.58
C ALA A 133 10.19 -14.36 3.43
N THR A 134 9.18 -15.16 3.76
CA THR A 134 8.34 -15.82 2.77
C THR A 134 7.24 -14.85 2.33
N TRP A 135 7.27 -14.44 1.06
CA TRP A 135 6.22 -13.61 0.51
C TRP A 135 4.94 -14.43 0.25
N GLY A 136 3.82 -13.98 0.81
CA GLY A 136 2.52 -14.63 0.76
C GLY A 136 1.44 -13.68 1.27
N GLY A 137 0.22 -14.17 1.55
CA GLY A 137 -0.84 -13.37 2.17
C GLY A 137 -1.43 -12.26 1.29
N GLY A 138 -2.74 -12.32 1.09
CA GLY A 138 -3.43 -11.29 0.34
C GLY A 138 -3.88 -10.11 1.20
N VAL A 139 -3.60 -8.87 0.77
CA VAL A 139 -4.04 -7.66 1.46
C VAL A 139 -4.80 -6.71 0.53
N MET A 140 -5.72 -5.95 1.11
CA MET A 140 -6.22 -4.72 0.50
C MET A 140 -5.88 -3.54 1.41
N ILE A 141 -5.21 -2.53 0.86
CA ILE A 141 -4.99 -1.24 1.50
C ILE A 141 -6.12 -0.31 1.06
N TYR A 142 -7.03 0.02 1.97
CA TYR A 142 -8.08 0.99 1.75
C TYR A 142 -7.68 2.35 2.32
N ASN A 143 -7.47 3.35 1.47
CA ASN A 143 -7.08 4.70 1.88
C ASN A 143 -8.29 5.64 1.84
N SER A 144 -8.65 6.21 2.98
CA SER A 144 -9.80 7.10 3.16
C SER A 144 -9.47 8.22 4.16
N GLU A 145 -10.49 8.93 4.60
CA GLU A 145 -10.42 9.98 5.60
C GLU A 145 -11.28 9.65 6.81
N LEU A 146 -10.94 10.25 7.94
CA LEU A 146 -11.80 10.29 9.12
C LEU A 146 -12.43 11.69 9.22
N PRO A 147 -13.55 11.88 9.94
CA PRO A 147 -14.20 13.19 10.08
C PRO A 147 -13.28 14.32 10.58
N ASN A 148 -12.18 13.96 11.24
CA ASN A 148 -11.18 14.81 11.87
C ASN A 148 -9.76 14.61 11.31
N ALA A 149 -9.58 13.81 10.25
CA ALA A 149 -8.29 13.61 9.60
C ALA A 149 -8.45 13.43 8.10
N ALA A 150 -7.89 14.37 7.34
CA ALA A 150 -7.93 14.34 5.88
C ALA A 150 -7.17 13.13 5.31
N GLY A 151 -7.68 12.59 4.21
CA GLY A 151 -6.98 11.56 3.44
C GLY A 151 -5.61 12.05 2.96
N GLY A 152 -4.63 11.14 2.99
CA GLY A 152 -3.27 11.41 2.52
C GLY A 152 -2.94 10.69 1.22
N PRO A 153 -1.72 10.89 0.68
CA PRO A 153 -1.24 10.13 -0.47
C PRO A 153 -0.85 8.70 -0.06
N ILE A 154 -0.82 7.79 -1.03
CA ILE A 154 -0.07 6.54 -0.91
C ILE A 154 1.25 6.71 -1.65
N ILE A 155 2.37 6.51 -0.98
CA ILE A 155 3.71 6.67 -1.52
C ILE A 155 4.48 5.39 -1.21
N LEU A 156 4.77 4.61 -2.25
CA LEU A 156 5.65 3.45 -2.17
C LEU A 156 6.98 3.82 -2.84
N ASN A 157 7.99 4.13 -2.04
CA ASN A 157 9.29 4.61 -2.48
C ASN A 157 10.43 3.69 -2.03
N SER A 158 10.71 2.68 -2.86
CA SER A 158 11.63 1.58 -2.54
C SER A 158 13.11 1.88 -2.75
N SER A 159 13.62 3.09 -2.54
CA SER A 159 15.04 3.44 -2.78
C SER A 159 16.05 2.51 -2.05
N GLY A 160 16.34 1.33 -2.62
CA GLY A 160 17.07 0.21 -2.02
C GLY A 160 16.25 -0.78 -1.18
N ALA A 161 14.93 -0.63 -1.08
CA ALA A 161 14.05 -1.42 -0.23
C ALA A 161 13.28 -2.51 -0.99
N THR A 162 12.71 -3.47 -0.26
CA THR A 162 11.83 -4.50 -0.83
C THR A 162 10.37 -4.07 -0.67
N MET A 163 9.63 -4.02 -1.78
CA MET A 163 8.19 -3.78 -1.76
C MET A 163 7.52 -4.90 -2.52
N LYS A 164 6.85 -5.81 -1.80
CA LYS A 164 6.01 -6.83 -2.43
C LYS A 164 4.66 -6.92 -1.74
N LEU A 165 3.63 -6.53 -2.47
CA LEU A 165 2.24 -6.61 -2.03
C LEU A 165 1.53 -7.61 -2.93
N LYS A 166 0.77 -8.52 -2.31
CA LYS A 166 -0.18 -9.38 -3.00
C LYS A 166 -1.60 -8.90 -2.65
N ALA A 167 -2.46 -8.81 -3.65
CA ALA A 167 -3.87 -8.47 -3.45
C ALA A 167 -4.59 -9.45 -2.54
N LEU A 168 -5.70 -8.98 -1.96
CA LEU A 168 -6.62 -9.80 -1.19
C LEU A 168 -7.05 -11.03 -2.01
N ASP A 169 -6.81 -12.20 -1.44
CA ASP A 169 -7.08 -13.52 -2.02
C ASP A 169 -8.19 -14.18 -1.20
N ASP A 170 -9.38 -13.58 -1.28
CA ASP A 170 -10.60 -14.02 -0.61
C ASP A 170 -11.76 -13.98 -1.62
N PRO A 171 -12.08 -15.11 -2.28
CA PRO A 171 -13.15 -15.18 -3.27
C PRO A 171 -14.55 -14.84 -2.74
N SER A 172 -14.73 -14.76 -1.42
CA SER A 172 -16.00 -14.35 -0.79
C SER A 172 -16.10 -12.85 -0.55
N SER A 173 -14.99 -12.13 -0.70
CA SER A 173 -14.91 -10.68 -0.56
C SER A 173 -15.18 -10.00 -1.90
N ASP A 174 -16.01 -8.95 -1.89
CA ASP A 174 -16.21 -8.08 -3.07
C ASP A 174 -14.91 -7.32 -3.46
N TYR A 175 -13.89 -7.36 -2.61
CA TYR A 175 -12.59 -6.74 -2.81
C TYR A 175 -11.50 -7.72 -3.28
N ASN A 176 -11.87 -8.95 -3.66
CA ASN A 176 -10.91 -9.91 -4.20
C ASN A 176 -10.09 -9.30 -5.34
N ASP A 177 -8.81 -9.65 -5.42
CA ASP A 177 -7.83 -9.15 -6.40
C ASP A 177 -7.51 -7.65 -6.31
N ILE A 178 -8.10 -6.90 -5.37
CA ILE A 178 -7.76 -5.49 -5.12
C ILE A 178 -6.66 -5.41 -4.05
N VAL A 179 -5.55 -4.74 -4.40
CA VAL A 179 -4.43 -4.51 -3.48
C VAL A 179 -4.45 -3.09 -2.91
N ILE A 180 -4.86 -2.12 -3.72
CA ILE A 180 -4.99 -0.72 -3.29
C ILE A 180 -6.36 -0.21 -3.75
N PHE A 181 -7.15 0.28 -2.80
CA PHE A 181 -8.39 0.98 -3.07
C PHE A 181 -8.33 2.34 -2.37
N GLN A 182 -8.27 3.42 -3.14
CA GLN A 182 -8.46 4.76 -2.62
C GLN A 182 -9.92 5.19 -2.70
N ASP A 183 -10.45 5.69 -1.59
CA ASP A 183 -11.79 6.27 -1.49
C ASP A 183 -12.04 7.27 -2.63
N ARG A 184 -13.22 7.18 -3.23
CA ARG A 184 -13.61 7.94 -4.43
C ARG A 184 -13.61 9.44 -4.20
N ALA A 185 -13.79 9.89 -2.96
CA ALA A 185 -13.75 11.30 -2.61
C ALA A 185 -12.32 11.86 -2.58
N LEU A 186 -11.29 11.02 -2.44
CA LEU A 186 -9.91 11.45 -2.31
C LEU A 186 -9.27 11.77 -3.66
N THR A 187 -8.60 12.92 -3.70
CA THR A 187 -7.88 13.43 -4.87
C THR A 187 -6.36 13.40 -4.71
N THR A 188 -5.86 12.89 -3.58
CA THR A 188 -4.44 12.71 -3.30
C THR A 188 -3.85 11.59 -4.17
N SER A 189 -2.61 11.75 -4.65
CA SER A 189 -2.04 10.78 -5.58
C SER A 189 -1.61 9.47 -4.92
N VAL A 190 -1.65 8.38 -5.68
CA VAL A 190 -0.94 7.13 -5.38
C VAL A 190 0.34 7.10 -6.22
N THR A 191 1.50 6.99 -5.58
CA THR A 191 2.82 6.98 -6.23
C THR A 191 3.53 5.67 -5.97
N LEU A 192 3.83 4.93 -7.03
CA LEU A 192 4.58 3.69 -7.02
C LEU A 192 5.93 3.94 -7.70
N ASN A 193 6.98 4.07 -6.89
CA ASN A 193 8.34 4.19 -7.40
C ASN A 193 8.98 2.82 -7.44
N GLY A 194 9.28 2.34 -8.65
CA GLY A 194 10.29 1.31 -8.83
C GLY A 194 11.65 1.85 -8.39
N SER A 195 12.48 0.97 -7.86
CA SER A 195 13.86 1.28 -7.49
C SER A 195 14.82 0.38 -8.26
N SER A 196 16.09 0.35 -7.84
CA SER A 196 17.07 -0.61 -8.34
C SER A 196 16.77 -2.06 -7.94
N SER A 197 15.86 -2.29 -7.00
CA SER A 197 15.33 -3.61 -6.64
C SER A 197 14.01 -3.92 -7.37
N THR A 198 13.42 -5.09 -7.12
CA THR A 198 12.09 -5.42 -7.64
C THR A 198 11.03 -4.85 -6.71
N THR A 199 10.14 -4.01 -7.27
CA THR A 199 8.90 -3.55 -6.63
C THR A 199 7.74 -4.28 -7.26
N GLU A 200 6.91 -4.91 -6.44
CA GLU A 200 5.85 -5.79 -6.89
C GLU A 200 4.55 -5.48 -6.16
N VAL A 201 3.52 -5.12 -6.92
CA VAL A 201 2.19 -4.81 -6.43
C VAL A 201 1.22 -5.65 -7.24
N GLU A 202 1.06 -6.92 -6.86
CA GLU A 202 0.15 -7.84 -7.54
C GLU A 202 -1.30 -7.49 -7.18
N GLY A 203 -2.14 -7.33 -8.21
CA GLY A 203 -3.53 -6.94 -8.07
C GLY A 203 -3.93 -5.63 -8.74
N ILE A 204 -5.17 -5.24 -8.45
CA ILE A 204 -5.83 -4.03 -8.94
C ILE A 204 -5.50 -2.86 -8.02
N VAL A 205 -5.02 -1.77 -8.63
CA VAL A 205 -4.87 -0.45 -8.01
C VAL A 205 -6.03 0.43 -8.48
N TYR A 206 -7.02 0.63 -7.61
CA TYR A 206 -8.23 1.40 -7.89
C TYR A 206 -8.20 2.77 -7.20
N VAL A 207 -8.06 3.83 -8.00
CA VAL A 207 -7.85 5.22 -7.57
C VAL A 207 -8.74 6.17 -8.41
N PRO A 208 -10.07 6.03 -8.34
CA PRO A 208 -10.99 6.67 -9.29
C PRO A 208 -11.06 8.20 -9.17
N GLY A 209 -10.68 8.76 -8.02
CA GLY A 209 -10.70 10.21 -7.78
C GLY A 209 -9.37 10.94 -8.03
N ALA A 210 -8.27 10.20 -8.22
CA ALA A 210 -6.93 10.79 -8.20
C ALA A 210 -5.98 10.25 -9.27
N GLN A 211 -4.74 10.75 -9.24
CA GLN A 211 -3.67 10.35 -10.14
C GLN A 211 -2.90 9.15 -9.59
N VAL A 212 -2.60 8.18 -10.44
CA VAL A 212 -1.58 7.15 -10.18
C VAL A 212 -0.28 7.51 -10.89
N LYS A 213 0.82 7.60 -10.14
CA LYS A 213 2.17 7.85 -10.67
C LYS A 213 3.01 6.59 -10.59
N LEU A 214 3.54 6.14 -11.73
CA LEU A 214 4.45 5.01 -11.81
C LEU A 214 5.82 5.52 -12.24
N ASN A 215 6.82 5.41 -11.37
CA ASN A 215 8.18 5.89 -11.65
C ASN A 215 9.16 4.72 -11.75
N GLY A 216 9.73 4.46 -12.92
CA GLY A 216 10.79 3.46 -13.11
C GLY A 216 12.18 4.02 -12.79
N ASN A 217 12.98 3.30 -11.99
CA ASN A 217 14.36 3.70 -11.70
C ASN A 217 15.31 2.50 -11.53
N GLY A 218 15.67 1.86 -12.65
CA GLY A 218 16.77 0.88 -12.72
C GLY A 218 16.41 -0.58 -12.41
N GLY A 219 15.27 -0.85 -11.78
CA GLY A 219 14.75 -2.20 -11.51
C GLY A 219 13.42 -2.49 -12.21
N THR A 220 12.62 -3.40 -11.66
CA THR A 220 11.33 -3.79 -12.24
C THR A 220 10.18 -3.41 -11.31
N LEU A 221 9.21 -2.66 -11.82
CA LEU A 221 7.90 -2.46 -11.19
C LEU A 221 6.92 -3.43 -11.84
N ILE A 222 6.34 -4.33 -11.07
CA ILE A 222 5.33 -5.29 -11.54
C ILE A 222 3.97 -4.92 -10.94
N LEU A 223 2.97 -4.80 -11.79
CA LEU A 223 1.58 -4.59 -11.43
C LEU A 223 0.66 -5.35 -12.38
N ASP A 224 -0.61 -5.52 -12.00
CA ASP A 224 -1.56 -6.24 -12.84
C ASP A 224 -2.54 -5.28 -13.53
N GLN A 225 -3.25 -4.44 -12.77
CA GLN A 225 -4.21 -3.47 -13.33
C GLN A 225 -4.22 -2.15 -12.56
N VAL A 226 -4.37 -1.04 -13.29
CA VAL A 226 -4.60 0.30 -12.71
C VAL A 226 -5.90 0.87 -13.27
N ILE A 227 -6.77 1.32 -12.39
CA ILE A 227 -7.99 2.05 -12.71
C ILE A 227 -7.92 3.37 -11.96
N ALA A 228 -7.68 4.48 -12.67
CA ALA A 228 -7.46 5.78 -12.05
C ALA A 228 -8.12 6.92 -12.85
N ASN A 229 -8.30 8.09 -12.22
CA ASN A 229 -8.77 9.29 -12.93
C ASN A 229 -7.75 9.74 -13.98
N THR A 230 -6.48 9.78 -13.56
CA THR A 230 -5.34 10.02 -14.45
C THR A 230 -4.20 9.09 -14.07
N TYR A 231 -3.33 8.78 -15.01
CA TYR A 231 -2.11 8.02 -14.76
C TYR A 231 -0.92 8.75 -15.40
N ASP A 232 0.22 8.68 -14.74
CA ASP A 232 1.46 9.29 -15.18
C ASP A 232 2.57 8.25 -15.03
N ILE A 233 3.29 7.99 -16.12
CA ILE A 233 4.36 6.99 -16.16
C ILE A 233 5.64 7.72 -16.51
N ASN A 234 6.57 7.78 -15.56
CA ASN A 234 7.90 8.34 -15.76
C ASN A 234 8.95 7.26 -15.53
N GLY A 235 10.13 7.43 -16.12
CA GLY A 235 11.22 6.50 -15.87
C GLY A 235 12.58 7.10 -16.19
N ASN A 236 13.55 6.86 -15.31
CA ASN A 236 14.96 7.14 -15.54
C ASN A 236 15.73 5.81 -15.68
N GLY A 237 15.15 4.85 -16.42
CA GLY A 237 15.61 3.46 -16.55
C GLY A 237 14.73 2.45 -15.80
N GLY A 238 15.00 1.15 -15.99
CA GLY A 238 14.20 0.06 -15.42
C GLY A 238 13.10 -0.44 -16.36
N THR A 239 12.17 -1.25 -15.84
CA THR A 239 11.06 -1.85 -16.59
C THR A 239 9.78 -1.78 -15.78
N ILE A 240 8.69 -1.37 -16.41
CA ILE A 240 7.34 -1.49 -15.85
C ILE A 240 6.66 -2.66 -16.56
N LYS A 241 6.29 -3.69 -15.81
CA LYS A 241 5.56 -4.85 -16.32
C LYS A 241 4.13 -4.79 -15.83
N VAL A 242 3.20 -4.67 -16.77
CA VAL A 242 1.78 -4.85 -16.53
C VAL A 242 1.46 -6.28 -16.98
N LEU A 243 1.28 -7.19 -16.02
CA LEU A 243 1.12 -8.61 -16.29
C LEU A 243 -0.34 -9.03 -16.15
N SER A 244 -0.81 -9.86 -17.08
CA SER A 244 -2.01 -10.67 -16.83
C SER A 244 -1.56 -11.88 -16.02
N ARG A 245 -1.98 -11.96 -14.76
CA ARG A 245 -1.74 -13.11 -13.88
C ARG A 245 -3.02 -13.94 -13.73
N THR A 246 -2.85 -15.24 -13.50
CA THR A 246 -3.94 -16.17 -13.20
C THR A 246 -4.76 -15.67 -12.01
N GLY A 247 -6.09 -15.59 -12.17
CA GLY A 247 -7.01 -15.09 -11.14
C GLY A 247 -7.71 -13.80 -11.55
N VAL A 248 -7.03 -12.95 -12.34
CA VAL A 248 -7.62 -11.70 -12.83
C VAL A 248 -8.27 -11.95 -14.20
N ASP A 249 -9.58 -12.20 -14.22
CA ASP A 249 -10.40 -12.19 -15.45
C ASP A 249 -10.63 -10.75 -15.97
N ALA A 250 -9.54 -9.98 -16.10
CA ALA A 250 -9.58 -8.65 -16.69
C ALA A 250 -9.17 -8.72 -18.16
N VAL A 251 -10.11 -8.37 -19.05
CA VAL A 251 -9.78 -8.03 -20.43
C VAL A 251 -9.24 -6.60 -20.42
N ILE A 252 -8.04 -6.38 -20.96
CA ILE A 252 -7.56 -5.02 -21.24
C ILE A 252 -8.48 -4.43 -22.31
N VAL A 253 -9.43 -3.59 -21.88
CA VAL A 253 -10.45 -3.02 -22.79
C VAL A 253 -9.90 -1.80 -23.54
N ALA A 254 -8.94 -1.09 -22.96
CA ALA A 254 -8.21 -0.01 -23.62
C ALA A 254 -6.84 0.18 -22.97
N ALA A 255 -5.82 0.42 -23.79
CA ALA A 255 -4.56 1.01 -23.36
C ALA A 255 -4.52 2.42 -23.96
N GLY A 256 -4.56 3.45 -23.11
CA GLY A 256 -4.26 4.81 -23.54
C GLY A 256 -2.75 5.00 -23.55
N LEU A 257 -2.21 5.58 -24.60
CA LEU A 257 -0.99 6.39 -24.48
C LEU A 257 -1.46 7.84 -24.44
N VAL A 258 -0.96 8.59 -23.46
CA VAL A 258 -1.13 10.04 -23.42
C VAL A 258 0.19 10.62 -23.94
N ASP A 259 0.11 11.43 -24.99
CA ASP A 259 1.24 12.23 -25.49
C ASP A 259 1.56 13.41 -24.56
#